data_AF-A0A9J7LI91-F1
#
_entry.id   AF-A0A9J7LI91-F1
#
_cell.length_a   1.000
_cell.length_b   1.000
_cell.length_c   1.000
_cell.angle_alpha   90.00
_cell.angle_beta   90.00
_cell.angle_gamma   90.00
#
_symmetry.space_group_name_H-M   'P 1'
#
loop_
_entity.id
_entity.type
_entity.pdbx_description
1 polymer ?
#
loop_
_entity_poly.entity_id
_entity_poly.type
_entity_poly.pdbx_seq_one_letter_code
_entity_poly.pdbx_strand_id
1 'polypeptide(L)'
;MSNVNVKNTCLATGMRYPCVWSGSGSCTRYWTSDCITLNTNGVGCNNLRAISKTLCGSTDAHLCQRLDDVFVYFPKHRRNHSAWGVDYNTSRYLWGSEYKDMYALCAGCRNHLGMESGAIPDWNITASSEWKRGRASDGRLNGVNGYGAWVAAINIVGQWLQVGRKEMRKEIMNE
;
A
#
# COMPACT_ATOMS: atom_id res chain seq x y z
N MET A 1 16.48 5.48 -11.19
CA MET A 1 15.84 4.79 -10.07
C MET A 1 16.75 3.68 -9.53
N SER A 2 17.55 4.00 -8.52
CA SER A 2 18.39 3.00 -7.84
C SER A 2 17.63 2.32 -6.70
N ASN A 3 18.16 1.21 -6.18
CA ASN A 3 17.71 0.62 -4.92
C ASN A 3 17.78 1.60 -3.74
N VAL A 4 18.80 2.48 -3.73
CA VAL A 4 18.95 3.54 -2.72
C VAL A 4 17.78 4.51 -2.82
N ASN A 5 17.41 4.92 -4.04
CA ASN A 5 16.30 5.84 -4.25
C ASN A 5 14.98 5.21 -3.81
N VAL A 6 14.66 3.97 -4.21
CA VAL A 6 13.46 3.26 -3.74
C VAL A 6 13.38 3.23 -2.21
N LYS A 7 14.49 2.87 -1.55
CA LYS A 7 14.59 2.83 -0.09
C LYS A 7 14.33 4.20 0.53
N ASN A 8 15.05 5.23 0.08
CA ASN A 8 14.97 6.56 0.65
C ASN A 8 13.58 7.19 0.42
N THR A 9 13.00 7.02 -0.77
CA THR A 9 11.63 7.48 -1.08
C THR A 9 10.61 6.93 -0.09
N CYS A 10 10.57 5.61 0.10
CA CYS A 10 9.56 5.02 0.96
C CYS A 10 9.77 5.37 2.44
N LEU A 11 11.03 5.42 2.90
CA LEU A 11 11.33 5.76 4.30
C LEU A 11 11.04 7.24 4.60
N ALA A 12 11.26 8.15 3.66
CA ALA A 12 10.97 9.58 3.81
C ALA A 12 9.48 9.84 4.06
N THR A 13 8.59 9.01 3.50
CA THR A 13 7.14 9.10 3.73
C THR A 13 6.66 8.26 4.92
N GLY A 14 7.56 7.75 5.76
CA GLY A 14 7.21 6.88 6.89
C GLY A 14 6.66 5.50 6.47
N MET A 15 6.82 5.11 5.21
CA MET A 15 6.40 3.82 4.68
C MET A 15 7.56 2.83 4.65
N ARG A 16 7.25 1.55 4.42
CA ARG A 16 8.26 0.53 4.11
C ARG A 16 8.29 0.27 2.61
N TYR A 17 9.26 -0.50 2.15
CA TYR A 17 9.39 -0.91 0.75
C TYR A 17 9.41 -2.45 0.66
N PRO A 18 8.73 -3.05 -0.32
CA PRO A 18 8.87 -4.45 -0.65
C PRO A 18 10.11 -4.69 -1.53
N CYS A 19 10.57 -5.93 -1.50
CA CYS A 19 11.57 -6.42 -2.44
C CYS A 19 10.89 -6.96 -3.72
N VAL A 20 11.64 -7.31 -4.76
CA VAL A 20 11.09 -8.01 -5.95
C VAL A 20 10.37 -9.28 -5.55
N TRP A 21 10.92 -10.04 -4.60
CA TRP A 21 10.27 -11.23 -4.05
C TRP A 21 9.58 -10.95 -2.72
N SER A 22 8.51 -11.69 -2.47
CA SER A 22 7.62 -11.50 -1.33
C SER A 22 8.24 -11.80 0.03
N GLY A 23 9.28 -12.63 0.10
CA GLY A 23 9.84 -13.10 1.38
C GLY A 23 8.96 -14.12 2.11
N SER A 24 7.79 -14.46 1.56
CA SER A 24 6.86 -15.44 2.15
C SER A 24 7.24 -16.86 1.76
N GLY A 25 7.33 -17.78 2.73
CA GLY A 25 7.66 -19.18 2.46
C GLY A 25 9.01 -19.32 1.76
N SER A 26 9.05 -20.00 0.61
CA SER A 26 10.28 -20.21 -0.17
C SER A 26 10.71 -19.02 -1.03
N CYS A 27 9.94 -17.92 -1.03
CA CYS A 27 10.19 -16.74 -1.88
C CYS A 27 11.28 -15.80 -1.33
N THR A 28 12.49 -16.31 -1.07
CA THR A 28 13.57 -15.56 -0.39
C THR A 28 14.77 -15.18 -1.27
N ARG A 29 14.84 -15.66 -2.52
CA ARG A 29 15.98 -15.44 -3.43
C ARG A 29 16.31 -13.96 -3.64
N TYR A 30 15.30 -13.16 -3.94
CA TYR A 30 15.42 -11.71 -4.16
C TYR A 30 14.70 -10.92 -3.07
N TRP A 31 14.99 -11.30 -1.83
CA TRP A 31 14.46 -10.70 -0.61
C TRP A 31 15.55 -10.56 0.45
N THR A 32 15.39 -9.58 1.35
CA THR A 32 16.21 -9.29 2.54
C THR A 32 15.33 -8.83 3.70
N SER A 33 15.79 -8.99 4.95
CA SER A 33 15.05 -8.62 6.16
C SER A 33 14.59 -7.15 6.24
N ASP A 34 15.28 -6.25 5.54
CA ASP A 34 14.88 -4.84 5.44
C ASP A 34 13.53 -4.65 4.73
N CYS A 35 13.20 -5.54 3.80
CA CYS A 35 11.97 -5.47 3.01
C CYS A 35 10.76 -5.95 3.80
N ILE A 36 9.61 -5.33 3.54
CA ILE A 36 8.33 -5.83 4.04
C ILE A 36 7.94 -7.12 3.32
N THR A 37 7.42 -8.09 4.06
CA THR A 37 6.83 -9.31 3.51
C THR A 37 5.43 -9.00 3.00
N LEU A 38 5.17 -9.30 1.73
CA LEU A 38 3.84 -9.15 1.12
C LEU A 38 3.19 -10.52 0.94
N ASN A 39 1.89 -10.64 1.23
CA ASN A 39 1.12 -11.83 0.89
C ASN A 39 0.70 -11.74 -0.58
N THR A 40 1.23 -12.65 -1.41
CA THR A 40 0.94 -12.70 -2.85
C THR A 40 -0.28 -13.54 -3.21
N ASN A 41 -1.03 -14.05 -2.21
CA ASN A 41 -2.23 -14.87 -2.38
C ASN A 41 -2.04 -16.05 -3.36
N GLY A 42 -0.84 -16.65 -3.35
CA GLY A 42 -0.52 -17.79 -4.22
C GLY A 42 -0.21 -17.44 -5.69
N VAL A 43 -0.16 -16.15 -6.07
CA VAL A 43 0.16 -15.70 -7.45
C VAL A 43 1.65 -15.88 -7.82
N GLY A 44 2.46 -16.31 -6.84
CA GLY A 44 3.89 -16.60 -6.99
C GLY A 44 4.75 -15.68 -6.13
N CYS A 45 6.06 -15.69 -6.38
CA CYS A 45 7.01 -14.95 -5.54
C CYS A 45 7.15 -13.47 -5.88
N ASN A 46 6.82 -13.05 -7.11
CA ASN A 46 7.08 -11.69 -7.58
C ASN A 46 5.98 -10.72 -7.13
N ASN A 47 6.37 -9.66 -6.42
CA ASN A 47 5.42 -8.69 -5.87
C ASN A 47 4.72 -7.85 -6.94
N LEU A 48 5.43 -7.40 -7.99
CA LEU A 48 4.79 -6.67 -9.11
C LEU A 48 3.77 -7.53 -9.84
N ARG A 49 4.06 -8.83 -10.00
CA ARG A 49 3.12 -9.82 -10.58
C ARG A 49 1.84 -9.93 -9.75
N ALA A 50 1.99 -10.09 -8.43
CA ALA A 50 0.87 -10.23 -7.52
C ALA A 50 0.00 -8.96 -7.47
N ILE A 51 0.65 -7.79 -7.43
CA ILE A 51 -0.04 -6.49 -7.43
C ILE A 51 -0.77 -6.26 -8.75
N SER A 52 -0.14 -6.59 -9.90
CA SER A 52 -0.80 -6.51 -11.21
C SER A 52 -2.07 -7.36 -11.24
N LYS A 53 -2.04 -8.57 -10.66
CA LYS A 53 -3.22 -9.44 -10.62
C LYS A 53 -4.39 -8.79 -9.88
N THR A 54 -4.10 -8.08 -8.78
CA THR A 54 -5.10 -7.36 -8.00
C THR A 54 -5.60 -6.10 -8.69
N LEU A 55 -4.71 -5.29 -9.27
CA LEU A 55 -5.06 -3.98 -9.84
C LEU A 55 -5.62 -4.06 -11.26
N CYS A 56 -5.13 -5.01 -12.05
CA CYS A 56 -5.34 -5.09 -13.50
C CYS A 56 -5.91 -6.44 -13.94
N GLY A 57 -6.09 -7.41 -13.03
CA GLY A 57 -6.65 -8.73 -13.36
C GLY A 57 -5.70 -9.69 -14.10
N SER A 58 -4.53 -9.21 -14.54
CA SER A 58 -3.48 -9.97 -15.23
C SER A 58 -2.24 -10.12 -14.37
N THR A 59 -1.43 -11.14 -14.61
CA THR A 59 -0.11 -11.25 -13.99
C THR A 59 1.00 -10.51 -14.75
N ASP A 60 0.71 -9.95 -15.91
CA ASP A 60 1.68 -9.22 -16.72
C ASP A 60 1.83 -7.79 -16.20
N ALA A 61 2.79 -7.58 -15.30
CA ALA A 61 2.94 -6.30 -14.60
C ALA A 61 3.28 -5.12 -15.53
N HIS A 62 4.06 -5.35 -16.58
CA HIS A 62 4.41 -4.34 -17.60
C HIS A 62 3.25 -4.00 -18.55
N LEU A 63 2.13 -4.73 -18.49
CA LEU A 63 0.90 -4.38 -19.20
C LEU A 63 -0.16 -3.75 -18.28
N CYS A 64 0.19 -3.48 -17.03
CA CYS A 64 -0.71 -2.87 -16.06
C CYS A 64 -0.45 -1.37 -15.98
N GLN A 65 -1.31 -0.57 -16.62
CA GLN A 65 -1.22 0.90 -16.62
C GLN A 65 -1.16 1.51 -15.21
N ARG A 66 -1.74 0.84 -14.21
CA ARG A 66 -1.66 1.29 -12.80
C ARG A 66 -0.26 1.19 -12.20
N LEU A 67 0.60 0.36 -12.78
CA LEU A 67 1.99 0.15 -12.39
C LEU A 67 2.98 0.89 -13.30
N ASP A 68 2.50 1.77 -14.19
CA ASP A 68 3.39 2.52 -15.08
C ASP A 68 4.47 3.28 -14.30
N ASP A 69 5.72 3.12 -14.75
CA ASP A 69 6.93 3.67 -14.13
C ASP A 69 7.17 3.29 -12.65
N VAL A 70 6.63 2.15 -12.20
CA VAL A 70 6.77 1.68 -10.81
C VAL A 70 7.96 0.73 -10.65
N PHE A 71 8.81 1.04 -9.67
CA PHE A 71 10.01 0.29 -9.32
C PHE A 71 9.97 -0.27 -7.91
N VAL A 72 10.51 -1.48 -7.75
CA VAL A 72 10.62 -2.20 -6.48
C VAL A 72 12.10 -2.50 -6.17
N TYR A 73 12.42 -2.59 -4.88
CA TYR A 73 13.77 -2.84 -4.41
C TYR A 73 14.25 -4.23 -4.84
N PHE A 74 15.39 -4.30 -5.52
CA PHE A 74 15.94 -5.55 -6.07
C PHE A 74 17.25 -5.93 -5.36
N PRO A 75 17.18 -6.64 -4.22
CA PRO A 75 18.39 -7.00 -3.48
C PRO A 75 19.21 -8.05 -4.22
N LYS A 76 20.50 -8.12 -3.91
CA LYS A 76 21.45 -9.15 -4.38
C LYS A 76 21.70 -9.13 -5.90
N HIS A 77 21.23 -8.12 -6.62
CA HIS A 77 21.59 -7.92 -8.01
C HIS A 77 22.96 -7.23 -8.12
N ARG A 78 23.89 -7.83 -8.88
CA ARG A 78 25.31 -7.46 -8.88
C ARG A 78 25.69 -6.34 -9.85
N ARG A 79 24.78 -5.91 -10.74
CA ARG A 79 25.04 -4.78 -11.65
C ARG A 79 24.31 -3.52 -11.16
N ASN A 80 25.11 -2.50 -10.83
CA ASN A 80 24.74 -1.08 -10.69
C ASN A 80 23.70 -0.71 -9.62
N HIS A 81 23.41 -1.58 -8.65
CA HIS A 81 22.43 -1.32 -7.58
C HIS A 81 21.05 -0.87 -8.11
N SER A 82 20.67 -1.37 -9.28
CA SER A 82 19.40 -1.03 -9.94
C SER A 82 18.20 -1.58 -9.19
N ALA A 83 17.15 -0.75 -9.09
CA ALA A 83 15.81 -1.25 -8.79
C ALA A 83 15.23 -1.98 -10.01
N TRP A 84 14.21 -2.81 -9.79
CA TRP A 84 13.49 -3.51 -10.86
C TRP A 84 12.14 -2.84 -11.07
N GLY A 85 11.81 -2.48 -12.30
CA GLY A 85 10.55 -1.77 -12.58
C GLY A 85 9.83 -2.27 -13.82
N VAL A 86 8.70 -1.65 -14.08
CA VAL A 86 7.87 -1.87 -15.26
C VAL A 86 7.51 -0.53 -15.88
N ASP A 87 7.35 -0.52 -17.20
CA ASP A 87 6.89 0.62 -17.99
C ASP A 87 5.81 0.12 -18.95
N TYR A 88 4.61 0.70 -18.80
CA TYR A 88 3.44 0.35 -19.58
C TYR A 88 3.54 0.84 -21.02
N ASN A 89 4.09 2.04 -21.22
CA ASN A 89 4.17 2.69 -22.52
C ASN A 89 5.04 1.90 -23.50
N THR A 90 6.14 1.31 -23.01
CA THR A 90 6.98 0.42 -23.82
C THR A 90 6.69 -1.06 -23.63
N SER A 91 5.79 -1.41 -22.70
CA SER A 91 5.46 -2.80 -22.33
C SER A 91 6.71 -3.62 -21.94
N ARG A 92 7.59 -3.03 -21.13
CA ARG A 92 8.87 -3.65 -20.75
C ARG A 92 9.10 -3.68 -19.26
N TYR A 93 9.97 -4.59 -18.84
CA TYR A 93 10.63 -4.50 -17.55
C TYR A 93 11.90 -3.66 -17.68
N LEU A 94 12.15 -2.83 -16.68
CA LEU A 94 13.21 -1.84 -16.70
C LEU A 94 14.25 -2.05 -15.60
N TRP A 95 15.50 -1.78 -15.94
CA TRP A 95 16.60 -1.62 -15.00
C TRP A 95 16.67 -0.19 -14.55
N GLY A 96 16.40 0.08 -13.27
CA GLY A 96 16.17 1.44 -12.83
C GLY A 96 17.37 2.40 -12.95
N SER A 97 18.62 1.91 -13.03
CA SER A 97 19.82 2.76 -13.17
C SER A 97 19.83 3.61 -14.44
N GLU A 98 19.06 3.25 -15.46
CA GLU A 98 19.02 3.95 -16.74
C GLU A 98 17.96 5.06 -16.78
N TYR A 99 17.12 5.16 -15.73
CA TYR A 99 15.93 6.00 -15.74
C TYR A 99 15.91 7.00 -14.57
N LYS A 100 15.33 8.18 -14.79
CA LYS A 100 15.04 9.21 -13.76
C LYS A 100 13.53 9.44 -13.68
N ASP A 101 13.08 10.14 -12.64
CA ASP A 101 11.67 10.57 -12.47
C ASP A 101 10.64 9.41 -12.43
N MET A 102 11.04 8.31 -11.79
CA MET A 102 10.23 7.09 -11.66
C MET A 102 9.60 6.95 -10.26
N TYR A 103 8.60 6.08 -10.11
CA TYR A 103 7.89 5.87 -8.85
C TYR A 103 8.46 4.70 -8.04
N ALA A 104 8.64 4.90 -6.73
CA ALA A 104 8.95 3.82 -5.80
C ALA A 104 7.66 3.10 -5.35
N LEU A 105 7.65 1.77 -5.42
CA LEU A 105 6.61 0.98 -4.76
C LEU A 105 6.86 0.98 -3.26
N CYS A 106 6.01 1.68 -2.53
CA CYS A 106 6.00 1.70 -1.08
C CYS A 106 4.80 0.92 -0.55
N ALA A 107 4.97 0.29 0.61
CA ALA A 107 3.91 -0.43 1.29
C ALA A 107 3.93 -0.08 2.78
N GLY A 108 2.77 0.34 3.29
CA GLY A 108 2.52 0.35 4.72
C GLY A 108 2.38 -1.08 5.23
N CYS A 109 2.92 -1.37 6.42
CA CYS A 109 2.42 -2.51 7.18
C CYS A 109 0.91 -2.33 7.40
N ARG A 110 0.13 -3.42 7.49
CA ARG A 110 -1.22 -3.40 8.08
C ARG A 110 -1.13 -3.11 9.59
N ASN A 111 -0.44 -2.04 9.96
CA ASN A 111 -0.61 -1.44 11.26
C ASN A 111 -2.06 -0.99 11.28
N HIS A 112 -2.78 -1.35 12.33
CA HIS A 112 -4.16 -0.93 12.51
C HIS A 112 -4.16 0.60 12.29
N LEU A 113 -4.89 1.08 11.28
CA LEU A 113 -4.74 2.46 10.78
C LEU A 113 -5.14 3.52 11.81
N GLY A 114 -5.58 3.10 12.99
CA GLY A 114 -5.87 3.94 14.14
C GLY A 114 -7.30 3.88 14.62
N MET A 115 -8.17 3.08 13.99
CA MET A 115 -9.56 2.92 14.42
C MET A 115 -9.63 2.31 15.83
N GLU A 116 -9.04 1.14 16.03
CA GLU A 116 -9.00 0.45 17.32
C GLU A 116 -8.12 1.18 18.35
N SER A 117 -6.91 1.61 17.95
CA SER A 117 -5.93 2.19 18.88
C SER A 117 -6.20 3.64 19.29
N GLY A 118 -7.17 4.31 18.67
CA GLY A 118 -7.44 5.73 18.90
C GLY A 118 -6.53 6.69 18.13
N ALA A 119 -5.57 6.19 17.32
CA ALA A 119 -4.68 7.05 16.54
C ALA A 119 -5.40 7.84 15.42
N ILE A 120 -6.54 7.34 14.93
CA ILE A 120 -7.48 8.17 14.15
C ILE A 120 -8.29 8.96 15.18
N PRO A 121 -8.26 10.29 15.19
CA PRO A 121 -9.02 11.08 16.15
C PRO A 121 -10.52 11.08 15.83
N ASP A 122 -11.37 11.27 16.84
CA ASP A 122 -12.84 11.20 16.70
C ASP A 122 -13.40 12.14 15.62
N TRP A 123 -12.81 13.33 15.45
CA TRP A 123 -13.23 14.31 14.44
C TRP A 123 -12.97 13.85 12.98
N ASN A 124 -12.22 12.77 12.77
CA ASN A 124 -12.02 12.14 11.47
C ASN A 124 -13.01 11.01 11.18
N ILE A 125 -13.94 10.76 12.10
CA ILE A 125 -14.96 9.71 12.00
C ILE A 125 -16.32 10.40 11.99
N THR A 126 -17.01 10.33 10.86
CA THR A 126 -18.32 10.97 10.66
C THR A 126 -19.33 9.94 10.18
N ALA A 127 -20.61 10.23 10.36
CA ALA A 127 -21.69 9.37 9.89
C ALA A 127 -22.81 10.17 9.24
N SER A 128 -23.65 9.51 8.45
CA SER A 128 -24.89 10.08 7.89
C SER A 128 -25.87 10.50 8.97
N SER A 129 -25.94 9.76 10.07
CA SER A 129 -26.75 10.03 11.24
C SER A 129 -26.24 9.25 12.44
N GLU A 130 -26.61 9.69 13.64
CA GLU A 130 -26.18 9.09 14.90
C GLU A 130 -27.36 8.97 15.86
N TRP A 131 -27.49 7.80 16.48
CA TRP A 131 -28.36 7.65 17.62
C TRP A 131 -27.70 8.21 18.88
N LYS A 132 -28.47 8.74 19.84
CA LYS A 132 -27.97 9.52 20.99
C LYS A 132 -26.82 8.85 21.78
N ARG A 133 -26.73 7.52 21.77
CA ARG A 133 -25.71 6.75 22.50
C ARG A 133 -24.84 5.86 21.58
N GLY A 134 -24.89 6.07 20.26
CA GLY A 134 -24.08 5.35 19.27
C GLY A 134 -23.49 6.32 18.27
N ARG A 135 -22.55 7.15 18.71
CA ARG A 135 -21.90 8.17 17.89
C ARG A 135 -20.98 7.53 16.85
N ALA A 136 -20.59 8.27 15.81
CA ALA A 136 -19.68 7.76 14.79
C ALA A 136 -18.35 7.29 15.41
N SER A 137 -17.82 8.03 16.38
CA SER A 137 -16.61 7.68 17.14
C SER A 137 -16.71 6.38 17.92
N ASP A 138 -17.92 5.90 18.23
CA ASP A 138 -18.14 4.66 18.97
C ASP A 138 -18.03 3.43 18.05
N GLY A 139 -17.95 3.61 16.72
CA GLY A 139 -17.75 2.55 15.73
C GLY A 139 -16.34 1.95 15.66
N ARG A 140 -15.56 2.07 16.73
CA ARG A 140 -14.19 1.55 16.81
C ARG A 140 -14.21 0.05 17.17
N LEU A 141 -13.38 -0.74 16.50
CA LEU A 141 -13.18 -2.14 16.86
C LEU A 141 -12.70 -2.24 18.32
N ASN A 142 -13.27 -3.16 19.10
CA ASN A 142 -13.03 -3.33 20.54
C ASN A 142 -13.29 -2.07 21.40
N GLY A 143 -13.98 -1.07 20.86
CA GLY A 143 -14.41 0.12 21.60
C GLY A 143 -15.52 -0.22 22.58
N VAL A 144 -15.42 0.29 23.81
CA VAL A 144 -16.45 0.15 24.86
C VAL A 144 -17.15 1.47 25.18
N ASN A 145 -16.87 2.52 24.41
CA ASN A 145 -17.53 3.82 24.54
C ASN A 145 -18.97 3.76 24.01
N GLY A 146 -19.88 4.50 24.64
CA GLY A 146 -21.30 4.44 24.28
C GLY A 146 -21.87 3.03 24.49
N TYR A 147 -22.51 2.48 23.46
CA TYR A 147 -22.93 1.07 23.40
C TYR A 147 -21.90 0.13 22.74
N GLY A 148 -20.67 0.60 22.54
CA GLY A 148 -19.60 -0.16 21.90
C GLY A 148 -19.69 -0.22 20.37
N ALA A 149 -20.57 0.57 19.76
CA ALA A 149 -20.71 0.68 18.31
C ALA A 149 -21.34 2.01 17.90
N TRP A 150 -21.13 2.38 16.63
CA TRP A 150 -21.95 3.38 15.95
C TRP A 150 -23.34 2.81 15.62
N VAL A 151 -24.37 3.63 15.77
CA VAL A 151 -25.75 3.27 15.43
C VAL A 151 -26.36 4.43 14.65
N ALA A 152 -26.87 4.15 13.45
CA ALA A 152 -27.62 5.14 12.67
C ALA A 152 -28.89 5.57 13.41
N ALA A 153 -29.29 6.84 13.29
CA ALA A 153 -30.49 7.35 13.93
C ALA A 153 -31.77 6.70 13.39
N ILE A 154 -31.77 6.30 12.11
CA ILE A 154 -32.90 5.70 11.41
C ILE A 154 -32.38 4.54 10.54
N ASN A 155 -33.02 3.38 10.63
CA ASN A 155 -32.65 2.20 9.86
C ASN A 155 -33.28 2.22 8.46
N ILE A 156 -32.72 3.04 7.58
CA ILE A 156 -33.08 3.13 6.16
C ILE A 156 -31.86 2.86 5.28
N VAL A 157 -32.10 2.47 4.03
CA VAL A 157 -31.02 2.34 3.04
C VAL A 157 -30.33 3.69 2.84
N GLY A 158 -29.00 3.69 2.75
CA GLY A 158 -28.19 4.89 2.51
C GLY A 158 -27.52 5.50 3.75
N GLN A 159 -27.65 4.88 4.92
CA GLN A 159 -26.84 5.25 6.09
C GLN A 159 -25.37 4.85 5.89
N TRP A 160 -24.45 5.66 6.38
CA TRP A 160 -23.01 5.44 6.22
C TRP A 160 -22.22 5.89 7.44
N LEU A 161 -21.05 5.25 7.62
CA LEU A 161 -19.98 5.65 8.53
C LEU A 161 -18.72 5.88 7.67
N GLN A 162 -18.14 7.05 7.78
CA GLN A 162 -16.98 7.49 7.01
C GLN A 162 -15.78 7.68 7.93
N VAL A 163 -14.64 7.14 7.49
CA VAL A 163 -13.36 7.25 8.21
C VAL A 163 -12.34 7.92 7.28
N GLY A 164 -11.90 9.11 7.67
CA GLY A 164 -10.85 9.88 6.99
C GLY A 164 -11.25 10.53 5.66
N ARG A 165 -10.39 11.45 5.18
CA ARG A 165 -10.38 11.94 3.80
C ARG A 165 -9.43 11.07 2.97
N LYS A 166 -9.91 10.57 1.83
CA LYS A 166 -9.12 9.76 0.89
C LYS A 166 -8.04 10.62 0.24
N GLU A 167 -6.77 10.40 0.57
CA GLU A 167 -5.68 10.75 -0.33
C GLU A 167 -4.81 9.51 -0.55
N MET A 168 -4.95 8.87 -1.73
CA MET A 168 -3.82 8.13 -2.29
C MET A 168 -2.95 9.16 -2.99
N ARG A 169 -1.76 9.43 -2.43
CA ARG A 169 -0.81 10.34 -3.05
C ARG A 169 0.15 9.56 -3.94
N LYS A 170 0.12 9.87 -5.23
CA LYS A 170 1.28 9.69 -6.10
C LYS A 170 2.12 10.96 -5.92
N GLU A 171 3.17 10.87 -5.12
CA GLU A 171 4.14 11.95 -5.00
C GLU A 171 5.29 11.66 -5.98
N ILE A 172 5.48 12.56 -6.95
CA ILE A 172 6.72 12.66 -7.71
C ILE A 172 7.68 13.40 -6.79
N MET A 173 8.70 12.71 -6.28
CA MET A 173 9.76 13.40 -5.54
C MET A 173 10.81 13.88 -6.54
N ASN A 174 10.88 15.19 -6.75
CA ASN A 174 11.96 15.81 -7.49
C ASN A 174 13.19 16.00 -6.59
N GLU A 175 14.30 15.45 -7.09
CA GLU A 175 15.74 15.55 -6.73
C GLU A 175 16.15 15.72 -5.25
#